data_AF-A0A2E8IV12-F1
#
_entry.id   AF-A0A2E8IV12-F1
#
_cell.length_a   1.000
_cell.length_b   1.000
_cell.length_c   1.000
_cell.angle_alpha   90.00
_cell.angle_beta   90.00
_cell.angle_gamma   90.00
#
_symmetry.space_group_name_H-M   'P 1'
#
loop_
_entity.id
_entity.type
_entity.pdbx_description
1 polymer ?
#
loop_
_entity_poly.entity_id
_entity_poly.type
_entity_poly.pdbx_seq_one_letter_code
_entity_poly.pdbx_strand_id
1 'polypeptide(L)' 'MKVPGELTHNEVLGIELEVLRQKHRDLDLAISVLAEKSIDHLAVKRLKKEKLQLKDQISRLEDELTPDIIA' A
#
# COMPACT_ATOMS: atom_id res chain seq x y z
N MET A 1 -25.86 -18.80 4.28
CA MET A 1 -24.90 -19.75 4.85
C MET A 1 -23.61 -19.61 4.03
N LYS A 2 -22.59 -18.89 4.52
CA LYS A 2 -21.29 -18.76 3.81
C LYS A 2 -20.58 -20.11 3.88
N VAL A 3 -20.14 -20.64 2.74
CA VAL A 3 -19.33 -21.86 2.67
C VAL A 3 -17.96 -21.61 3.30
N PRO A 4 -17.47 -22.49 4.20
CA PRO A 4 -16.19 -22.32 4.86
C PRO A 4 -15.05 -22.64 3.87
N GLY A 5 -14.51 -21.61 3.22
CA GLY A 5 -13.34 -21.77 2.34
C GLY A 5 -13.25 -20.79 1.16
N GLU A 6 -14.36 -20.15 0.77
CA GLU A 6 -14.32 -19.11 -0.26
C GLU A 6 -14.10 -17.74 0.38
N LEU A 7 -12.88 -17.23 0.28
CA LEU A 7 -12.62 -15.80 0.44
C LEU A 7 -13.45 -15.08 -0.62
N THR A 8 -14.40 -14.27 -0.18
CA THR A 8 -15.15 -13.42 -1.11
C THR A 8 -14.18 -12.44 -1.79
N HIS A 9 -14.53 -11.98 -2.99
CA HIS A 9 -13.70 -11.02 -3.73
C HIS A 9 -13.30 -9.80 -2.88
N ASN A 10 -14.23 -9.27 -2.08
CA ASN A 10 -13.95 -8.21 -1.11
C ASN A 10 -12.98 -8.61 0.03
N GLU A 11 -13.04 -9.85 0.51
CA GLU A 11 -12.09 -10.34 1.51
C GLU A 11 -10.68 -10.46 0.93
N VAL A 12 -10.55 -10.89 -0.34
CA VAL A 12 -9.25 -10.92 -1.05
C VAL A 12 -8.69 -9.52 -1.25
N LEU A 13 -9.52 -8.58 -1.72
CA LEU A 13 -9.13 -7.19 -1.90
C LEU A 13 -8.72 -6.54 -0.56
N GLY A 14 -9.42 -6.86 0.53
CA GLY A 14 -9.08 -6.36 1.87
C GLY A 14 -7.71 -6.85 2.36
N ILE A 15 -7.39 -8.12 2.12
CA ILE A 15 -6.06 -8.69 2.43
C ILE A 15 -4.98 -8.00 1.58
N GLU A 16 -5.21 -7.83 0.29
CA GLU A 16 -4.26 -7.17 -0.62
C GLU A 16 -4.02 -5.70 -0.21
N LEU A 17 -5.09 -5.00 0.18
CA LEU A 17 -5.02 -3.64 0.71
C LEU A 17 -4.14 -3.57 1.98
N GLU A 18 -4.32 -4.49 2.93
CA GLU A 18 -3.49 -4.55 4.13
C GLU A 18 -2.01 -4.79 3.80
N VAL A 19 -1.73 -5.72 2.88
CA VAL A 19 -0.36 -6.01 2.43
C VAL A 19 0.27 -4.77 1.80
N LEU A 20 -0.45 -4.07 0.92
CA LEU A 20 0.04 -2.85 0.28
C LEU A 20 0.27 -1.72 1.29
N ARG A 21 -0.66 -1.53 2.25
CA ARG A 21 -0.50 -0.57 3.35
C ARG A 21 0.72 -0.89 4.22
N GLN A 22 0.97 -2.17 4.50
CA GLN A 22 2.14 -2.60 5.25
C GLN A 22 3.43 -2.29 4.47
N LYS A 23 3.47 -2.69 3.20
CA LYS A 23 4.61 -2.40 2.31
C LYS A 23 4.90 -0.89 2.17
N HIS A 24 3.86 -0.06 2.11
CA HIS A 24 3.99 1.38 2.09
C HIS A 24 4.62 1.93 3.39
N ARG A 25 4.26 1.39 4.56
CA ARG A 25 4.90 1.74 5.84
C ARG A 25 6.36 1.32 5.89
N ASP A 26 6.68 0.11 5.44
CA ASP A 26 8.05 -0.38 5.41
C ASP A 26 8.95 0.47 4.49
N LEU A 27 8.42 0.89 3.34
CA LEU A 27 9.12 1.84 2.46
C LEU A 27 9.33 3.21 3.10
N ASP A 28 8.39 3.70 3.89
CA ASP A 28 8.53 4.96 4.61
C ASP A 28 9.69 4.91 5.63
N LEU A 29 9.79 3.80 6.37
CA LEU A 29 10.89 3.53 7.28
C LEU A 29 12.23 3.43 6.54
N ALA A 30 12.26 2.68 5.42
CA ALA A 30 13.47 2.56 4.60
C ALA A 30 13.93 3.92 4.06
N ILE A 31 13.00 4.75 3.56
CA ILE A 31 13.28 6.12 3.10
C ILE A 31 13.83 6.96 4.25
N SER A 32 13.25 6.88 5.44
CA SER A 32 13.67 7.66 6.60
C SER A 32 15.10 7.30 7.02
N VAL A 33 15.42 6.01 7.11
CA VAL A 33 16.78 5.52 7.44
C VAL A 33 17.79 5.92 6.37
N LEU A 34 17.45 5.80 5.09
CA LEU A 34 18.34 6.18 3.98
C LEU A 34 18.55 7.69 3.89
N ALA A 35 17.50 8.47 4.17
CA ALA A 35 17.56 9.93 4.21
C ALA A 35 18.41 10.44 5.38
N GLU A 36 18.26 9.85 6.56
CA GLU A 36 19.04 10.21 7.75
C GLU A 36 20.54 9.99 7.51
N LYS A 37 20.90 8.87 6.89
CA LYS A 37 22.31 8.57 6.61
C LYS A 37 22.89 9.44 5.48
N SER A 38 22.07 10.11 4.67
CA SER A 38 22.49 10.90 3.49
C SER A 38 23.41 10.15 2.51
N ILE A 39 23.38 8.82 2.53
CA ILE A 39 24.33 7.98 1.77
C ILE A 39 23.94 7.91 0.28
N ASP A 40 22.64 7.85 -0.01
CA ASP A 40 22.18 7.58 -1.38
C ASP A 40 20.88 8.34 -1.73
N HIS A 41 21.06 9.56 -2.23
CA HIS A 41 19.97 10.40 -2.71
C HIS A 41 19.22 9.78 -3.91
N LEU A 42 19.88 8.95 -4.72
CA LEU A 42 19.25 8.30 -5.86
C LEU A 42 18.34 7.16 -5.40
N ALA A 43 18.80 6.35 -4.44
CA ALA A 43 17.98 5.33 -3.79
C ALA A 43 16.75 5.95 -3.10
N VAL A 44 16.93 7.02 -2.33
CA VAL A 44 15.81 7.75 -1.70
C VAL A 44 14.80 8.25 -2.75
N LYS A 45 15.27 8.78 -3.88
CA LYS A 45 14.39 9.25 -4.96
C LYS A 45 13.61 8.11 -5.62
N ARG A 46 14.23 6.94 -5.81
CA ARG A 46 13.57 5.74 -6.34
C ARG A 46 12.50 5.22 -5.37
N LEU A 47 12.84 5.08 -4.09
CA LEU A 47 11.90 4.62 -3.07
C LEU A 47 10.72 5.57 -2.89
N LYS A 48 10.93 6.89 -2.96
CA LYS A 48 9.83 7.87 -2.95
C LYS A 48 8.88 7.70 -4.14
N LYS A 49 9.41 7.36 -5.32
CA LYS A 49 8.59 7.07 -6.50
C LYS A 49 7.78 5.78 -6.31
N GLU A 50 8.42 4.72 -5.81
CA GLU A 50 7.73 3.45 -5.49
C GLU A 50 6.64 3.66 -4.42
N LYS A 51 6.93 4.45 -3.39
CA LYS A 51 5.96 4.82 -2.35
C LYS A 51 4.75 5.55 -2.94
N LEU A 52 4.96 6.48 -3.88
CA LEU A 52 3.87 7.17 -4.56
C LEU A 52 3.00 6.20 -5.36
N GLN A 53 3.62 5.28 -6.11
CA GLN A 53 2.88 4.27 -6.87
C GLN A 53 2.07 3.33 -5.97
N LEU A 54 2.62 2.93 -4.83
CA LEU A 54 1.88 2.13 -3.84
C LEU A 54 0.72 2.90 -3.24
N LYS A 55 0.90 4.19 -2.95
CA LYS A 55 -0.21 5.04 -2.50
C LYS A 55 -1.33 5.10 -3.54
N ASP A 56 -0.99 5.29 -4.81
CA ASP A 56 -1.97 5.32 -5.90
C ASP A 56 -2.71 3.97 -6.05
N GLN A 57 -2.00 2.85 -5.87
CA GLN A 57 -2.59 1.51 -5.88
C GLN A 57 -3.52 1.28 -4.69
N ILE A 58 -3.10 1.70 -3.49
CA ILE A 58 -3.91 1.64 -2.26
C ILE A 58 -5.20 2.42 -2.48
N SER A 59 -5.13 3.68 -2.94
CA SER A 59 -6.33 4.49 -3.17
C SER A 59 -7.28 3.87 -4.19
N ARG A 60 -6.78 3.28 -5.28
CA ARG A 60 -7.64 2.57 -6.24
C ARG A 60 -8.35 1.37 -5.63
N LEU A 61 -7.63 0.57 -4.84
CA LEU A 61 -8.21 -0.58 -4.14
C LEU A 61 -9.19 -0.16 -3.04
N GLU A 62 -8.92 0.95 -2.34
CA GLU A 62 -9.85 1.55 -1.39
C GLU A 62 -11.12 2.04 -2.09
N ASP A 63 -11.01 2.71 -3.24
CA ASP A 63 -12.16 3.15 -4.03
C ASP A 63 -13.00 1.97 -4.52
N GLU A 64 -12.37 0.85 -4.88
CA GLU A 64 -13.04 -0.39 -5.30
C GLU A 64 -13.74 -1.11 -4.13
N LEU A 65 -13.13 -1.11 -2.94
CA LEU A 65 -13.68 -1.71 -1.72
C LEU A 65 -14.72 -0.85 -1.02
N THR A 66 -14.58 0.48 -1.10
CA THR A 66 -15.40 1.47 -0.40
C THR A 66 -15.96 2.53 -1.36
N PRO A 67 -16.78 2.14 -2.35
CA PRO A 67 -17.35 3.10 -3.32
C PRO A 67 -18.27 4.16 -2.70
N ASP A 68 -18.56 4.12 -1.39
CA ASP A 68 -19.62 4.90 -0.72
C ASP A 68 -19.13 5.97 0.29
N ILE A 69 -17.82 6.24 0.42
CA ILE A 69 -17.29 7.14 1.48
C ILE A 69 -16.80 8.50 0.93
N ILE A 70 -16.73 8.67 -0.39
CA ILE A 70 -16.37 9.94 -1.03
C ILE A 70 -17.53 10.44 -1.90
N ALA A 71 -18.62 10.88 -1.25
CA ALA A 71 -19.69 11.71 -1.81
C ALA A 71 -19.94 12.91 -0.90
#